data_AF-A0AA43DZU6-F1
#
_entry.id   AF-A0AA43DZU6-F1
#
_cell.length_a   1.000
_cell.length_b   1.000
_cell.length_c   1.000
_cell.angle_alpha   90.00
_cell.angle_beta   90.00
_cell.angle_gamma   90.00
#
_symmetry.space_group_name_H-M   'P 1'
#
loop_
_entity.id
_entity.type
_entity.pdbx_description
1 polymer ?
#
loop_
_entity_poly.entity_id
_entity_poly.type
_entity_poly.pdbx_seq_one_letter_code
_entity_poly.pdbx_strand_id
1 'polypeptide(L)'
;MNQLQMGLFFDESSVDIAISEPGSWNFPCFNLAEYQHLVVQARANVSRVPLDLLPYFLLGVESSEQSISQGSTPEDRPSQWRAVAHFNDSTWLGLNAVATPGLGSGAECKVRTAPRSKVIGVYVEGVGSLIVHGWESTGDCRYWAEFLPWRSCFFRPSFRDAVSVISEAYSSWENVVSCMHFSSAGDTVPSVPTVKVKGREYVVTSAVYSRKYREGEAWAFVRLCDWAGPSFTYDENIKEMEAGRKERGDQRGTLAKIRGEICVLSEMVILADHSAL
;
A
#
# COMPACT_ATOMS: atom_id res chain seq x y z
N MET A 1 -31.58 -3.48 9.63
CA MET A 1 -30.68 -2.47 10.21
C MET A 1 -29.30 -2.73 9.66
N ASN A 2 -28.89 -1.95 8.65
CA ASN A 2 -27.58 -2.08 8.02
C ASN A 2 -26.54 -1.47 8.97
N GLN A 3 -25.70 -2.30 9.58
CA GLN A 3 -24.50 -1.82 10.26
C GLN A 3 -23.59 -1.18 9.22
N LEU A 4 -23.40 0.13 9.35
CA LEU A 4 -22.31 0.88 8.73
C LEU A 4 -20.99 0.20 9.13
N GLN A 5 -20.45 -0.58 8.20
CA GLN A 5 -19.08 -1.10 8.28
C GLN A 5 -18.16 0.06 7.90
N MET A 6 -17.93 1.01 8.82
CA MET A 6 -16.84 1.98 8.70
C MET A 6 -15.52 1.29 9.07
N GLY A 7 -15.12 0.33 8.25
CA GLY A 7 -13.71 -0.05 8.15
C GLY A 7 -13.14 0.78 7.02
N LEU A 8 -12.29 1.75 7.33
CA LEU A 8 -11.41 2.33 6.33
C LEU A 8 -10.50 1.18 5.86
N PHE A 9 -10.84 0.60 4.71
CA PHE A 9 -10.00 -0.37 4.03
C PHE A 9 -8.73 0.36 3.61
N PHE A 10 -7.65 0.19 4.37
CA PHE A 10 -6.32 0.73 4.05
C PHE A 10 -5.43 -0.28 3.32
N ASP A 11 -6.00 -1.39 2.83
CA ASP A 11 -5.31 -2.26 1.87
C ASP A 11 -5.58 -1.69 0.48
N GLU A 12 -4.53 -1.19 -0.17
CA GLU A 12 -4.57 -0.61 -1.51
C GLU A 12 -5.18 -1.60 -2.51
N SER A 13 -6.48 -1.54 -2.73
CA SER A 13 -7.09 -2.07 -3.95
C SER A 13 -8.43 -1.45 -4.23
N SER A 14 -8.54 -0.95 -5.46
CA SER A 14 -9.73 -0.58 -6.22
C SER A 14 -10.39 0.79 -6.00
N VAL A 15 -10.55 1.34 -4.79
CA VAL A 15 -11.44 2.54 -4.65
C VAL A 15 -10.69 3.89 -4.77
N ASP A 16 -9.55 4.06 -4.09
CA ASP A 16 -8.92 5.39 -3.97
C ASP A 16 -7.94 5.75 -5.10
N ILE A 17 -7.51 4.77 -5.88
CA ILE A 17 -6.64 5.07 -7.04
C ILE A 17 -7.44 5.64 -8.23
N ALA A 18 -8.77 5.57 -8.15
CA ALA A 18 -9.68 6.22 -9.10
C ALA A 18 -9.87 7.72 -8.83
N ILE A 19 -9.37 8.27 -7.71
CA ILE A 19 -9.64 9.65 -7.25
C ILE A 19 -8.35 10.31 -6.71
N SER A 20 -7.25 10.23 -7.44
CA SER A 20 -6.04 11.02 -7.12
C SER A 20 -5.92 12.16 -8.13
N GLU A 21 -5.69 13.39 -7.66
CA GLU A 21 -5.41 14.52 -8.53
C GLU A 21 -4.11 14.28 -9.33
N PRO A 22 -4.05 14.70 -10.61
CA PRO A 22 -2.82 14.67 -11.38
C PRO A 22 -1.69 15.36 -10.61
N GLY A 23 -0.51 14.72 -10.52
CA GLY A 23 0.69 15.29 -9.90
C GLY A 23 0.88 14.92 -8.43
N SER A 24 -0.05 14.15 -7.87
CA SER A 24 0.05 13.60 -6.52
C SER A 24 1.13 12.50 -6.41
N TRP A 25 1.43 12.10 -5.17
CA TRP A 25 2.36 11.01 -4.85
C TRP A 25 2.09 9.72 -5.65
N ASN A 26 0.82 9.48 -5.99
CA ASN A 26 0.35 8.26 -6.64
C ASN A 26 0.20 8.37 -8.16
N PHE A 27 0.24 9.58 -8.75
CA PHE A 27 -0.10 9.76 -10.16
C PHE A 27 0.68 10.90 -10.84
N PRO A 28 1.55 10.61 -11.84
CA PRO A 28 2.17 11.66 -12.65
C PRO A 28 1.15 12.37 -13.55
N CYS A 29 1.25 13.69 -13.71
CA CYS A 29 0.48 14.44 -14.70
C CYS A 29 0.95 14.09 -16.10
N PHE A 30 0.30 13.13 -16.77
CA PHE A 30 0.45 12.96 -18.21
C PHE A 30 -0.83 13.40 -18.92
N ASN A 31 -0.68 13.99 -20.09
CA ASN A 31 -1.77 14.09 -21.06
C ASN A 31 -1.81 12.81 -21.94
N LEU A 32 -2.87 12.67 -22.75
CA LEU A 32 -3.05 11.48 -23.59
C LEU A 32 -1.88 11.25 -24.55
N ALA A 33 -1.31 12.31 -25.15
CA ALA A 33 -0.20 12.19 -26.09
C ALA A 33 1.10 11.75 -25.39
N GLU A 34 1.36 12.25 -24.18
CA GLU A 34 2.47 11.80 -23.33
C GLU A 34 2.29 10.34 -22.93
N TYR A 35 1.09 9.93 -22.52
CA TYR A 35 0.80 8.54 -22.20
C TYR A 35 1.00 7.61 -23.41
N GLN A 36 0.48 7.98 -24.58
CA GLN A 36 0.69 7.24 -25.83
C GLN A 36 2.18 7.13 -26.17
N HIS A 37 2.95 8.22 -26.00
CA HIS A 37 4.38 8.22 -26.23
C HIS A 37 5.10 7.24 -25.29
N LEU A 38 4.73 7.20 -24.01
CA LEU A 38 5.30 6.29 -23.02
C LEU A 38 5.00 4.82 -23.38
N VAL A 39 3.78 4.50 -23.83
CA VAL A 39 3.44 3.13 -24.27
C VAL A 39 4.24 2.72 -25.51
N VAL A 40 4.41 3.62 -26.49
CA VAL A 40 5.26 3.37 -27.67
C VAL A 40 6.72 3.15 -27.27
N GLN A 41 7.26 3.96 -26.36
CA GLN A 41 8.60 3.76 -25.81
C GLN A 41 8.72 2.41 -25.09
N ALA A 42 7.72 2.06 -24.29
CA ALA A 42 7.69 0.80 -23.57
C ALA A 42 7.75 -0.40 -24.51
N ARG A 43 6.95 -0.38 -25.59
CA ARG A 43 6.98 -1.40 -26.63
C ARG A 43 8.33 -1.47 -27.33
N ALA A 44 8.92 -0.33 -27.71
CA ALA A 44 10.21 -0.28 -28.39
C ALA A 44 11.36 -0.81 -27.50
N ASN A 45 11.26 -0.65 -26.19
CA ASN A 45 12.28 -1.05 -25.22
C ASN A 45 12.01 -2.42 -24.56
N VAL A 46 10.91 -3.09 -24.88
CA VAL A 46 10.51 -4.33 -24.17
C VAL A 46 11.55 -5.45 -24.28
N SER A 47 12.36 -5.45 -25.34
CA SER A 47 13.50 -6.37 -25.52
C SER A 47 14.62 -6.20 -24.48
N ARG A 48 14.61 -5.11 -23.71
CA ARG A 48 15.53 -4.86 -22.58
C ARG A 48 15.07 -5.54 -21.28
N VAL A 49 13.81 -6.00 -21.22
CA VAL A 49 13.29 -6.73 -20.05
C VAL A 49 14.02 -8.08 -19.96
N PRO A 50 14.48 -8.50 -18.75
CA PRO A 50 15.04 -9.84 -18.56
C PRO A 50 14.10 -10.93 -19.08
N LEU A 51 14.65 -11.98 -19.70
CA LEU A 51 13.86 -13.02 -20.39
C LEU A 51 12.79 -13.65 -19.50
N ASP A 52 13.10 -13.86 -18.22
CA ASP A 52 12.17 -14.45 -17.25
C ASP A 52 11.00 -13.53 -16.88
N LEU A 53 11.14 -12.22 -17.11
CA LEU A 53 10.13 -11.21 -16.83
C LEU A 53 9.38 -10.75 -18.09
N LEU A 54 9.96 -10.98 -19.26
CA LEU A 54 9.46 -10.51 -20.55
C LEU A 54 7.98 -10.88 -20.82
N PRO A 55 7.50 -12.11 -20.55
CA PRO A 55 6.10 -12.47 -20.78
C PRO A 55 5.11 -11.58 -20.00
N TYR A 56 5.45 -11.20 -18.77
CA TYR A 56 4.58 -10.37 -17.93
C TYR A 56 4.54 -8.91 -18.40
N PHE A 57 5.67 -8.38 -18.84
CA PHE A 57 5.75 -7.03 -19.40
C PHE A 57 5.06 -6.92 -20.76
N LEU A 58 5.16 -7.96 -21.61
CA LEU A 58 4.42 -8.00 -22.87
C LEU A 58 2.90 -7.94 -22.64
N LEU A 59 2.37 -8.70 -21.69
CA LEU A 59 0.95 -8.63 -21.30
C LEU A 59 0.53 -7.20 -20.91
N GLY A 60 1.36 -6.54 -20.11
CA GLY A 60 1.12 -5.16 -19.66
C GLY A 60 1.11 -4.15 -20.81
N VAL A 61 2.12 -4.21 -21.68
CA VAL A 61 2.22 -3.33 -22.86
C VAL A 61 1.07 -3.56 -23.83
N GLU A 62 0.72 -4.82 -24.12
CA GLU A 62 -0.41 -5.18 -25.00
C GLU A 62 -1.73 -4.68 -24.44
N SER A 63 -1.92 -4.83 -23.12
CA SER A 63 -3.11 -4.34 -22.44
C SER A 63 -3.17 -2.80 -22.49
N SER A 64 -2.06 -2.08 -22.36
CA SER A 64 -2.00 -0.61 -22.50
C SER A 64 -2.32 -0.15 -23.92
N GLU A 65 -1.78 -0.82 -24.94
CA GLU A 65 -2.09 -0.55 -26.35
C GLU A 65 -3.56 -0.81 -26.66
N GLN A 66 -4.11 -1.90 -26.12
CA GLN A 66 -5.54 -2.23 -26.25
C GLN A 66 -6.39 -1.14 -25.59
N SER A 67 -6.06 -0.70 -24.38
CA SER A 67 -6.76 0.40 -23.72
C SER A 67 -6.75 1.69 -24.55
N ILE A 68 -5.60 2.06 -25.14
CA ILE A 68 -5.50 3.22 -26.05
C ILE A 68 -6.41 3.05 -27.27
N SER A 69 -6.53 1.84 -27.80
CA SER A 69 -7.37 1.55 -28.97
C SER A 69 -8.87 1.52 -28.68
N GLN A 70 -9.28 1.25 -27.42
CA GLN A 70 -10.67 0.99 -27.02
C GLN A 70 -11.43 2.20 -26.46
N GLY A 71 -10.77 3.30 -26.08
CA GLY A 71 -11.43 4.56 -25.71
C GLY A 71 -10.45 5.61 -25.17
N SER A 72 -10.75 6.91 -25.07
CA SER A 72 -11.83 7.78 -25.58
C SER A 72 -11.31 9.24 -25.42
N THR A 73 -12.10 10.27 -25.74
CA THR A 73 -11.73 11.70 -25.83
C THR A 73 -10.76 12.27 -24.77
N PRO A 74 -10.06 13.41 -25.02
CA PRO A 74 -9.07 14.03 -24.10
C PRO A 74 -9.52 14.27 -22.65
N GLU A 75 -10.82 14.17 -22.37
CA GLU A 75 -11.46 14.36 -21.06
C GLU A 75 -11.52 13.07 -20.21
N ASP A 76 -11.12 11.92 -20.75
CA ASP A 76 -11.14 10.65 -20.03
C ASP A 76 -9.98 10.52 -19.04
N ARG A 77 -10.36 10.17 -17.81
CA ARG A 77 -9.53 10.30 -16.61
C ARG A 77 -8.26 9.43 -16.67
N PRO A 78 -7.13 9.91 -16.13
CA PRO A 78 -5.89 9.13 -16.07
C PRO A 78 -5.98 7.78 -15.34
N SER A 79 -6.97 7.59 -14.46
CA SER A 79 -7.25 6.32 -13.79
C SER A 79 -7.61 5.17 -14.74
N GLN A 80 -7.99 5.48 -16.00
CA GLN A 80 -8.28 4.49 -17.05
C GLN A 80 -7.03 4.01 -17.81
N TRP A 81 -5.86 4.61 -17.58
CA TRP A 81 -4.61 4.27 -18.27
C TRP A 81 -3.84 3.13 -17.60
N ARG A 82 -4.50 2.42 -16.69
CA ARG A 82 -3.96 1.24 -16.01
C ARG A 82 -4.38 0.02 -16.79
N ALA A 83 -3.42 -0.55 -17.48
CA ALA A 83 -3.59 -1.86 -18.08
C ALA A 83 -3.69 -2.90 -16.97
N VAL A 84 -4.90 -3.44 -16.79
CA VAL A 84 -5.14 -4.54 -15.86
C VAL A 84 -4.83 -5.84 -16.58
N ALA A 85 -3.73 -6.49 -16.19
CA ALA A 85 -3.40 -7.81 -16.71
C ALA A 85 -4.09 -8.88 -15.86
N HIS A 86 -4.78 -9.83 -16.51
CA HIS A 86 -5.37 -10.96 -15.80
C HIS A 86 -4.28 -11.95 -15.37
N PHE A 87 -4.02 -12.02 -14.06
CA PHE A 87 -3.14 -13.03 -13.47
C PHE A 87 -3.94 -14.21 -12.94
N ASN A 88 -3.46 -15.42 -13.21
CA ASN A 88 -3.97 -16.66 -12.62
C ASN A 88 -2.92 -17.24 -11.67
N ASP A 89 -3.22 -18.37 -11.02
CA ASP A 89 -2.30 -19.01 -10.07
C ASP A 89 -0.93 -19.35 -10.71
N SER A 90 -0.89 -19.79 -11.98
CA SER A 90 0.38 -20.17 -12.61
C SER A 90 1.24 -18.96 -12.97
N THR A 91 0.65 -17.87 -13.46
CA THR A 91 1.39 -16.63 -13.74
C THR A 91 1.89 -15.97 -12.46
N TRP A 92 1.09 -15.98 -11.40
CA TRP A 92 1.50 -15.52 -10.07
C TRP A 92 2.67 -16.34 -9.51
N LEU A 93 2.57 -17.67 -9.52
CA LEU A 93 3.64 -18.55 -9.02
C LEU A 93 4.93 -18.37 -9.81
N GLY A 94 4.84 -18.24 -11.14
CA GLY A 94 5.98 -17.94 -12.00
C GLY A 94 6.63 -16.60 -11.64
N LEU A 95 5.85 -15.52 -11.53
CA LEU A 95 6.38 -14.20 -11.18
C LEU A 95 7.02 -14.23 -9.79
N ASN A 96 6.36 -14.88 -8.83
CA ASN A 96 6.84 -15.00 -7.46
C ASN A 96 8.17 -15.78 -7.36
N ALA A 97 8.43 -16.71 -8.28
CA ALA A 97 9.69 -17.44 -8.33
C ALA A 97 10.86 -16.60 -8.88
N VAL A 98 10.57 -15.68 -9.81
CA VAL A 98 11.61 -14.89 -10.50
C VAL A 98 11.81 -13.50 -9.91
N ALA A 99 10.80 -12.94 -9.25
CA ALA A 99 10.85 -11.63 -8.59
C ALA A 99 11.53 -11.73 -7.22
N THR A 100 12.86 -11.75 -7.23
CA THR A 100 13.64 -11.71 -5.98
C THR A 100 14.13 -10.28 -5.67
N PRO A 101 14.20 -9.89 -4.38
CA PRO A 101 14.74 -8.60 -3.98
C PRO A 101 16.19 -8.42 -4.48
N GLY A 102 16.48 -7.31 -5.16
CA GLY A 102 17.84 -6.97 -5.60
C GLY A 102 18.29 -7.52 -6.96
N LEU A 103 17.37 -7.96 -7.83
CA LEU A 103 17.74 -8.52 -9.13
C LEU A 103 18.26 -7.45 -10.12
N GLY A 104 19.58 -7.28 -10.29
CA GLY A 104 20.19 -6.65 -11.47
C GLY A 104 20.33 -7.66 -12.64
N SER A 105 20.75 -7.34 -13.87
CA SER A 105 20.97 -6.06 -14.57
C SER A 105 19.75 -5.72 -15.43
N GLY A 106 19.12 -4.57 -15.17
CA GLY A 106 18.04 -4.01 -16.00
C GLY A 106 16.65 -3.96 -15.36
N ALA A 107 16.43 -4.61 -14.22
CA ALA A 107 15.18 -4.52 -13.46
C ALA A 107 15.42 -4.08 -12.00
N GLU A 108 14.42 -3.46 -11.40
CA GLU A 108 14.33 -3.16 -9.97
C GLU A 108 13.14 -3.96 -9.43
N CYS A 109 13.37 -4.81 -8.43
CA CYS A 109 12.33 -5.63 -7.80
C CYS A 109 12.09 -5.18 -6.36
N LYS A 110 10.82 -5.03 -6.00
CA LYS A 110 10.40 -4.73 -4.63
C LYS A 110 9.23 -5.62 -4.25
N VAL A 111 9.27 -6.17 -3.05
CA VAL A 111 8.25 -7.09 -2.54
C VAL A 111 7.77 -6.60 -1.19
N ARG A 112 6.45 -6.53 -1.00
CA ARG A 112 5.82 -6.31 0.31
C ARG A 112 5.00 -7.54 0.67
N THR A 113 5.06 -7.94 1.93
CA THR A 113 4.27 -9.05 2.45
C THR A 113 3.56 -8.58 3.71
N ALA A 114 2.25 -8.68 3.69
CA ALA A 114 1.38 -8.60 4.85
C ALA A 114 0.84 -10.02 5.13
N PRO A 115 0.20 -10.28 6.27
CA PRO A 115 -0.14 -11.66 6.64
C PRO A 115 -1.08 -12.36 5.66
N ARG A 116 -1.87 -11.63 4.86
CA ARG A 116 -2.80 -12.18 3.86
C ARG A 116 -2.65 -11.59 2.46
N SER A 117 -1.65 -10.75 2.25
CA SER A 117 -1.41 -10.17 0.94
C SER A 117 0.08 -10.09 0.65
N LYS A 118 0.40 -10.21 -0.63
CA LYS A 118 1.75 -10.02 -1.13
C LYS A 118 1.68 -9.13 -2.36
N VAL A 119 2.49 -8.09 -2.38
CA VAL A 119 2.62 -7.21 -3.54
C VAL A 119 4.01 -7.37 -4.11
N ILE A 120 4.09 -7.67 -5.40
CA ILE A 120 5.32 -7.78 -6.18
C ILE A 120 5.35 -6.61 -7.17
N GLY A 121 6.34 -5.75 -7.04
CA GLY A 121 6.63 -4.70 -8.01
C GLY A 121 7.92 -5.01 -8.76
N VAL A 122 7.87 -4.94 -10.09
CA VAL A 122 9.05 -4.99 -10.97
C VAL A 122 9.08 -3.76 -11.87
N TYR A 123 10.20 -3.03 -11.90
CA TYR A 123 10.40 -1.85 -12.74
C TYR A 123 11.57 -2.07 -13.69
N VAL A 124 11.40 -1.72 -14.96
CA VAL A 124 12.46 -1.75 -15.97
C VAL A 124 12.55 -0.37 -16.61
N GLU A 125 13.75 0.21 -16.61
CA GLU A 125 13.99 1.55 -17.14
C GLU A 125 13.67 1.64 -18.64
N GLY A 126 12.92 2.67 -19.03
CA GLY A 126 12.45 2.85 -20.40
C GLY A 126 11.32 1.91 -20.83
N VAL A 127 10.86 1.02 -19.95
CA VAL A 127 9.71 0.14 -20.20
C VAL A 127 8.54 0.48 -19.25
N GLY A 128 8.76 0.47 -17.94
CA GLY A 128 7.69 0.76 -16.98
C GLY A 128 7.71 -0.15 -15.76
N SER A 129 6.61 -0.13 -15.01
CA SER A 129 6.39 -0.88 -13.78
C SER A 129 5.25 -1.88 -13.94
N LEU A 130 5.50 -3.10 -13.48
CA LEU A 130 4.49 -4.12 -13.24
C LEU A 130 4.26 -4.22 -11.73
N ILE A 131 3.04 -3.98 -11.26
CA ILE A 131 2.64 -4.12 -9.86
C ILE A 131 1.58 -5.19 -9.75
N VAL A 132 1.86 -6.28 -9.03
CA VAL A 132 0.96 -7.42 -8.86
C VAL A 132 0.64 -7.60 -7.39
N HIS A 133 -0.63 -7.43 -7.04
CA HIS A 133 -1.20 -7.72 -5.73
C HIS A 133 -1.76 -9.14 -5.76
N GLY A 134 -1.40 -9.93 -4.76
CA GLY A 134 -2.00 -11.23 -4.48
C GLY A 134 -2.58 -11.25 -3.08
N TRP A 135 -3.78 -11.79 -2.94
CA TRP A 135 -4.44 -11.97 -1.65
C TRP A 135 -4.66 -13.46 -1.34
N GLU A 136 -4.65 -13.80 -0.06
CA GLU A 136 -5.21 -15.05 0.44
C GLU A 136 -6.74 -14.98 0.40
N SER A 137 -7.31 -14.99 -0.80
CA SER A 137 -8.74 -15.07 -1.04
C SER A 137 -9.23 -16.52 -1.06
N THR A 138 -10.46 -16.76 -0.59
CA THR A 138 -11.24 -18.00 -0.81
C THR A 138 -12.22 -17.87 -1.99
N GLY A 139 -11.95 -17.00 -2.98
CA GLY A 139 -12.81 -16.73 -4.14
C GLY A 139 -12.06 -16.16 -5.35
N ASP A 140 -12.81 -15.86 -6.43
CA ASP A 140 -12.33 -15.81 -7.83
C ASP A 140 -11.34 -14.68 -8.21
N CYS A 141 -11.19 -13.62 -7.41
CA CYS A 141 -10.26 -12.53 -7.71
C CYS A 141 -9.07 -12.54 -6.74
N ARG A 142 -8.18 -13.52 -6.90
CA ARG A 142 -7.01 -13.71 -6.03
C ARG A 142 -5.85 -12.76 -6.35
N TYR A 143 -5.81 -12.22 -7.56
CA TYR A 143 -4.70 -11.41 -8.04
C TYR A 143 -5.20 -10.18 -8.80
N TRP A 144 -4.49 -9.07 -8.65
CA TRP A 144 -4.68 -7.85 -9.41
C TRP A 144 -3.32 -7.38 -9.92
N ALA A 145 -3.16 -7.28 -11.24
CA ALA A 145 -1.92 -6.81 -11.83
C ALA A 145 -2.15 -5.54 -12.64
N GLU A 146 -1.32 -4.54 -12.41
CA GLU A 146 -1.30 -3.29 -13.14
C GLU A 146 0.03 -3.11 -13.85
N PHE A 147 -0.04 -2.64 -15.09
CA PHE A 147 1.12 -2.10 -15.80
C PHE A 147 1.05 -0.59 -15.92
N LEU A 148 2.16 0.07 -15.64
CA LEU A 148 2.34 1.51 -15.70
C LEU A 148 3.57 1.79 -16.59
N PRO A 149 3.49 2.50 -17.72
CA PRO A 149 4.65 2.81 -18.57
C PRO A 149 5.58 3.89 -17.98
N TRP A 150 5.66 3.98 -16.64
CA TRP A 150 6.56 4.83 -15.87
C TRP A 150 6.98 4.12 -14.58
N ARG A 151 7.87 4.73 -13.78
CA ARG A 151 8.27 4.19 -12.47
C ARG A 151 7.19 4.43 -11.42
N SER A 152 6.60 3.36 -10.88
CA SER A 152 5.55 3.43 -9.86
C SER A 152 6.05 4.06 -8.56
N CYS A 153 5.16 4.74 -7.84
CA CYS A 153 5.42 5.21 -6.48
C CYS A 153 5.70 4.06 -5.50
N PHE A 154 5.27 2.83 -5.82
CA PHE A 154 5.55 1.62 -5.04
C PHE A 154 7.05 1.44 -4.75
N PHE A 155 7.92 1.81 -5.70
CA PHE A 155 9.38 1.70 -5.56
C PHE A 155 10.01 2.83 -4.74
N ARG A 156 9.24 3.78 -4.22
CA ARG A 156 9.74 4.75 -3.24
C ARG A 156 9.86 4.08 -1.87
N PRO A 157 10.83 4.46 -1.02
CA PRO A 157 10.87 4.01 0.37
C PRO A 157 9.54 4.29 1.07
N SER A 158 9.05 3.31 1.81
CA SER A 158 7.74 3.36 2.48
C SER A 158 7.86 2.81 3.89
N PHE A 159 7.00 3.29 4.80
CA PHE A 159 6.89 2.72 6.13
C PHE A 159 6.42 1.26 6.12
N ARG A 160 5.84 0.80 5.01
CA ARG A 160 5.32 -0.56 4.81
C ARG A 160 6.37 -1.57 4.34
N ASP A 161 7.59 -1.14 4.00
CA ASP A 161 8.58 -2.00 3.35
C ASP A 161 9.20 -3.06 4.29
N ALA A 162 9.16 -2.85 5.60
CA ALA A 162 9.78 -3.74 6.59
C ALA A 162 8.90 -3.92 7.85
N VAL A 163 7.58 -3.96 7.67
CA VAL A 163 6.65 -4.06 8.80
C VAL A 163 6.73 -5.45 9.41
N SER A 164 7.04 -5.51 10.70
CA SER A 164 7.08 -6.76 11.44
C SER A 164 5.67 -7.26 11.74
N VAL A 165 5.40 -8.53 11.43
CA VAL A 165 4.17 -9.21 11.83
C VAL A 165 4.42 -9.95 13.15
N ILE A 166 3.63 -9.63 14.16
CA ILE A 166 3.66 -10.28 15.46
C ILE A 166 2.39 -11.11 15.62
N SER A 167 2.55 -12.43 15.72
CA SER A 167 1.43 -13.30 16.08
C SER A 167 0.99 -13.02 17.51
N GLU A 168 -0.25 -12.59 17.67
CA GLU A 168 -0.83 -12.18 18.95
C GLU A 168 -2.37 -12.35 18.91
N ALA A 169 -2.94 -12.90 19.97
CA ALA A 169 -4.36 -13.24 20.00
C ALA A 169 -5.24 -11.98 20.02
N TYR A 170 -6.35 -11.97 19.28
CA TYR A 170 -7.20 -10.77 19.19
C TYR A 170 -7.72 -10.29 20.54
N SER A 171 -8.05 -11.21 21.44
CA SER A 171 -8.53 -10.89 22.78
C SER A 171 -7.53 -10.08 23.63
N SER A 172 -6.24 -10.10 23.28
CA SER A 172 -5.23 -9.31 24.02
C SER A 172 -5.20 -7.84 23.58
N TRP A 173 -5.77 -7.49 22.42
CA TRP A 173 -5.68 -6.14 21.87
C TRP A 173 -7.00 -5.54 21.34
N GLU A 174 -8.10 -6.30 21.27
CA GLU A 174 -9.40 -5.82 20.77
C GLU A 174 -9.93 -4.59 21.52
N ASN A 175 -9.70 -4.55 22.83
CA ASN A 175 -10.22 -3.49 23.71
C ASN A 175 -9.33 -2.23 23.73
N VAL A 176 -8.20 -2.25 23.03
CA VAL A 176 -7.26 -1.10 22.98
C VAL A 176 -7.16 -0.46 21.60
N VAL A 177 -8.01 -0.86 20.65
CA VAL A 177 -8.09 -0.25 19.32
C VAL A 177 -8.52 1.21 19.44
N SER A 178 -7.68 2.10 18.94
CA SER A 178 -7.72 3.53 19.24
C SER A 178 -8.12 4.41 18.05
N CYS A 179 -8.60 3.84 16.94
CA CYS A 179 -9.00 4.59 15.74
C CYS A 179 -9.95 5.75 16.07
N MET A 180 -10.98 5.49 16.90
CA MET A 180 -11.95 6.49 17.30
C MET A 180 -11.35 7.59 18.18
N HIS A 181 -10.39 7.25 19.04
CA HIS A 181 -9.72 8.23 19.89
C HIS A 181 -8.96 9.25 19.05
N PHE A 182 -8.26 8.79 18.00
CA PHE A 182 -7.58 9.67 17.06
C PHE A 182 -8.55 10.48 16.22
N SER A 183 -9.53 9.84 15.58
CA SER A 183 -10.45 10.53 14.67
C SER A 183 -11.36 11.55 15.36
N SER A 184 -11.64 11.39 16.66
CA SER A 184 -12.47 12.33 17.41
C SER A 184 -11.68 13.41 18.16
N ALA A 185 -10.35 13.39 18.10
CA ALA A 185 -9.51 14.32 18.87
C ALA A 185 -9.44 15.73 18.26
N GLY A 186 -9.72 15.87 16.97
CA GLY A 186 -9.49 17.10 16.21
C GLY A 186 -8.04 17.56 16.33
N ASP A 187 -7.86 18.84 16.66
CA ASP A 187 -6.55 19.47 16.88
C ASP A 187 -5.91 19.13 18.25
N THR A 188 -6.46 18.20 19.03
CA THR A 188 -5.92 17.82 20.35
C THR A 188 -5.14 16.51 20.33
N VAL A 189 -4.29 16.28 21.35
CA VAL A 189 -3.56 15.01 21.51
C VAL A 189 -4.44 14.00 22.27
N PRO A 190 -4.91 12.90 21.64
CA PRO A 190 -5.80 11.95 22.27
C PRO A 190 -5.11 11.14 23.36
N SER A 191 -5.84 10.80 24.43
CA SER A 191 -5.40 9.78 25.39
C SER A 191 -5.78 8.41 24.89
N VAL A 192 -4.81 7.50 24.77
CA VAL A 192 -5.03 6.18 24.15
C VAL A 192 -4.55 5.05 25.08
N PRO A 193 -5.27 3.92 25.12
CA PRO A 193 -4.77 2.70 25.74
C PRO A 193 -3.60 2.11 24.95
N THR A 194 -2.88 1.17 25.58
CA THR A 194 -1.78 0.43 24.94
C THR A 194 -1.95 -1.06 25.22
N VAL A 195 -1.35 -1.89 24.37
CA VAL A 195 -1.18 -3.33 24.61
C VAL A 195 0.30 -3.64 24.77
N LYS A 196 0.63 -4.55 25.68
CA LYS A 196 1.98 -5.07 25.86
C LYS A 196 2.13 -6.41 25.16
N VAL A 197 2.93 -6.45 24.10
CA VAL A 197 3.20 -7.63 23.28
C VAL A 197 4.69 -7.93 23.31
N LYS A 198 5.07 -9.16 23.68
CA LYS A 198 6.48 -9.61 23.75
C LYS A 198 7.40 -8.64 24.51
N GLY A 199 6.89 -8.03 25.57
CA GLY A 199 7.65 -7.11 26.43
C GLY A 199 7.68 -5.65 25.96
N ARG A 200 7.17 -5.32 24.77
CA ARG A 200 7.06 -3.95 24.24
C ARG A 200 5.62 -3.48 24.26
N GLU A 201 5.41 -2.17 24.40
CA GLU A 201 4.08 -1.56 24.38
C GLU A 201 3.80 -0.94 23.01
N TYR A 202 2.53 -1.05 22.60
CA TYR A 202 2.06 -0.56 21.30
C TYR A 202 0.72 0.13 21.43
N VAL A 203 0.49 1.14 20.59
CA VAL A 203 -0.82 1.75 20.36
C VAL A 203 -1.44 1.10 19.12
N VAL A 204 -2.61 0.50 19.24
CA VAL A 204 -3.31 -0.11 18.10
C VAL A 204 -4.18 0.95 17.45
N THR A 205 -3.81 1.42 16.25
CA THR A 205 -4.49 2.55 15.57
C THR A 205 -5.63 2.11 14.69
N SER A 206 -5.62 0.87 14.20
CA SER A 206 -6.67 0.33 13.35
C SER A 206 -6.77 -1.18 13.52
N ALA A 207 -7.90 -1.76 13.10
CA ALA A 207 -8.11 -3.20 13.11
C ALA A 207 -9.00 -3.61 11.94
N VAL A 208 -8.67 -4.76 11.34
CA VAL A 208 -9.47 -5.42 10.31
C VAL A 208 -9.93 -6.76 10.87
N TYR A 209 -11.24 -7.02 10.79
CA TYR A 209 -11.87 -8.26 11.22
C TYR A 209 -12.65 -8.91 10.08
N SER A 210 -12.47 -10.21 9.94
CA SER A 210 -13.33 -11.10 9.17
C SER A 210 -13.62 -12.38 9.97
N ARG A 211 -14.57 -13.21 9.49
CA ARG A 211 -14.91 -14.49 10.14
C ARG A 211 -13.75 -15.50 10.24
N LYS A 212 -12.61 -15.27 9.60
CA LYS A 212 -11.48 -16.21 9.57
C LYS A 212 -10.16 -15.57 9.97
N TYR A 213 -10.16 -14.28 10.26
CA TYR A 213 -8.92 -13.52 10.35
C TYR A 213 -9.11 -12.18 11.04
N ARG A 214 -8.14 -11.80 11.87
CA ARG A 214 -8.09 -10.50 12.54
C ARG A 214 -6.66 -9.97 12.52
N GLU A 215 -6.52 -8.70 12.15
CA GLU A 215 -5.25 -7.99 12.26
C GLU A 215 -5.44 -6.57 12.76
N GLY A 216 -4.41 -6.02 13.39
CA GLY A 216 -4.37 -4.65 13.84
C GLY A 216 -3.07 -3.98 13.43
N GLU A 217 -3.16 -2.75 12.94
CA GLU A 217 -2.00 -1.89 12.77
C GLU A 217 -1.65 -1.31 14.14
N ALA A 218 -0.46 -1.62 14.62
CA ALA A 218 0.02 -1.18 15.92
C ALA A 218 1.32 -0.41 15.78
N TRP A 219 1.51 0.58 16.65
CA TRP A 219 2.63 1.50 16.56
C TRP A 219 3.41 1.51 17.86
N ALA A 220 4.71 1.28 17.75
CA ALA A 220 5.65 1.59 18.80
C ALA A 220 5.71 3.11 18.98
N PHE A 221 6.06 3.57 20.17
CA PHE A 221 6.10 4.99 20.49
C PHE A 221 7.32 5.35 21.32
N VAL A 222 7.71 6.61 21.23
CA VAL A 222 8.76 7.23 22.06
C VAL A 222 8.21 8.47 22.76
N ARG A 223 8.84 8.93 23.83
CA ARG A 223 8.47 10.22 24.43
C ARG A 223 8.78 11.33 23.44
N LEU A 224 7.98 12.40 23.47
CA LEU A 224 8.19 13.55 22.57
C LEU A 224 9.60 14.15 22.67
N CYS A 225 10.19 14.19 23.87
CA CYS A 225 11.56 14.69 24.08
C CYS A 225 12.65 13.84 23.41
N ASP A 226 12.35 12.57 23.13
CA ASP A 226 13.28 11.60 22.54
C ASP A 226 13.05 11.49 21.02
N TRP A 227 12.08 12.22 20.44
CA TRP A 227 11.75 12.23 19.02
C TRP A 227 12.50 13.33 18.26
N ALA A 228 13.24 12.94 17.23
CA ALA A 228 14.04 13.88 16.43
C ALA A 228 13.33 14.41 15.17
N GLY A 229 12.13 13.90 14.86
CA GLY A 229 11.38 14.25 13.65
C GLY A 229 10.29 15.30 13.88
N PRO A 230 9.55 15.69 12.83
CA PRO A 230 8.34 16.46 12.98
C PRO A 230 7.27 15.65 13.73
N SER A 231 6.44 16.33 14.49
CA SER A 231 5.31 15.74 15.21
C SER A 231 4.01 16.42 14.82
N PHE A 232 2.92 15.67 14.80
CA PHE A 232 1.64 16.11 14.28
C PHE A 232 0.51 15.72 15.23
N THR A 233 -0.50 16.57 15.37
CA THR A 233 -1.83 16.10 15.77
C THR A 233 -2.40 15.16 14.70
N TYR A 234 -3.50 14.47 14.99
CA TYR A 234 -4.10 13.58 14.00
C TYR A 234 -4.54 14.36 12.74
N ASP A 235 -5.21 15.49 12.90
CA ASP A 235 -5.68 16.33 11.79
C ASP A 235 -4.52 16.93 10.97
N GLU A 236 -3.44 17.34 11.62
CA GLU A 236 -2.21 17.76 10.93
C GLU A 236 -1.62 16.60 10.11
N ASN A 237 -1.58 15.39 10.67
CA ASN A 237 -1.08 14.22 9.97
C ASN A 237 -1.91 13.89 8.72
N ILE A 238 -3.25 14.04 8.81
CA ILE A 238 -4.14 13.88 7.66
C ILE A 238 -3.85 14.95 6.59
N LYS A 239 -3.66 16.22 6.98
CA LYS A 239 -3.30 17.29 6.04
C LYS A 239 -1.96 17.02 5.33
N GLU A 240 -0.98 16.43 6.01
CA GLU A 240 0.28 16.00 5.39
C GLU A 240 0.08 14.87 4.37
N MET A 241 -0.83 13.92 4.64
CA MET A 241 -1.19 12.86 3.69
C MET A 241 -1.96 13.41 2.48
N GLU A 242 -2.92 14.30 2.70
CA GLU A 242 -3.71 14.96 1.64
C GLU A 242 -2.83 15.81 0.74
N ALA A 243 -1.83 16.49 1.31
CA ALA A 243 -0.85 17.25 0.54
C ALA A 243 0.22 16.36 -0.14
N GLY A 244 0.14 15.03 -0.02
CA GLY A 244 1.07 14.08 -0.64
C GLY A 244 2.48 14.09 -0.06
N ARG A 245 2.68 14.70 1.12
CA ARG A 245 3.97 14.71 1.85
C ARG A 245 4.19 13.43 2.66
N LYS A 246 3.11 12.74 3.01
CA LYS A 246 3.13 11.44 3.68
C LYS A 246 2.32 10.39 2.93
N GLU A 247 2.76 9.14 3.04
CA GLU A 247 1.99 7.99 2.58
C GLU A 247 0.71 7.85 3.41
N ARG A 248 -0.43 7.52 2.77
CA ARG A 248 -1.68 7.28 3.50
C ARG A 248 -1.50 6.14 4.51
N GLY A 249 -2.00 6.35 5.73
CA GLY A 249 -1.82 5.42 6.84
C GLY A 249 -0.50 5.56 7.59
N ASP A 250 0.46 6.37 7.13
CA ASP A 250 1.71 6.63 7.86
C ASP A 250 1.45 7.45 9.13
N GLN A 251 1.32 6.77 10.28
CA GLN A 251 1.14 7.44 11.57
C GLN A 251 2.45 7.84 12.26
N ARG A 252 3.63 7.71 11.62
CA ARG A 252 4.90 8.14 12.23
C ARG A 252 4.90 9.64 12.47
N GLY A 253 5.24 10.07 13.68
CA GLY A 253 5.15 11.48 14.07
C GLY A 253 3.79 11.87 14.68
N THR A 254 2.76 11.02 14.60
CA THR A 254 1.46 11.33 15.22
C THR A 254 1.57 11.31 16.75
N LEU A 255 1.06 12.35 17.40
CA LEU A 255 1.07 12.53 18.84
C LEU A 255 -0.03 11.70 19.53
N ALA A 256 0.32 11.11 20.67
CA ALA A 256 -0.62 10.39 21.53
C ALA A 256 -0.26 10.60 23.01
N LYS A 257 -1.26 10.66 23.88
CA LYS A 257 -1.06 10.72 25.33
C LYS A 257 -1.18 9.33 25.92
N ILE A 258 -0.08 8.81 26.46
CA ILE A 258 0.03 7.47 27.01
C ILE A 258 0.36 7.60 28.49
N ARG A 259 -0.56 7.16 29.36
CA ARG A 259 -0.45 7.31 30.83
C ARG A 259 -0.14 8.75 31.29
N GLY A 260 -0.70 9.74 30.58
CA GLY A 260 -0.52 11.16 30.89
C GLY A 260 0.68 11.83 30.21
N GLU A 261 1.62 11.06 29.65
CA GLU A 261 2.78 11.58 28.94
C GLU A 261 2.50 11.74 27.45
N ILE A 262 3.05 12.79 26.83
CA ILE A 262 2.95 12.98 25.37
C ILE A 262 4.06 12.19 24.68
N CYS A 263 3.62 11.26 23.83
CA CYS A 263 4.44 10.37 23.05
C CYS A 263 4.20 10.58 21.55
N VAL A 264 5.12 10.06 20.75
CA VAL A 264 5.09 10.09 19.29
C VAL A 264 5.11 8.66 18.76
N LEU A 265 4.16 8.33 17.88
CA LEU A 265 4.16 7.06 17.16
C LEU A 265 5.36 7.01 16.20
N SER A 266 6.09 5.89 16.17
CA SER A 266 7.45 5.84 15.61
C SER A 266 7.69 4.73 14.60
N GLU A 267 7.22 3.51 14.89
CA GLU A 267 7.44 2.33 14.06
C GLU A 267 6.17 1.48 14.02
N MET A 268 5.78 1.04 12.82
CA MET A 268 4.60 0.20 12.61
C MET A 268 4.95 -1.28 12.76
N VAL A 269 4.05 -2.02 13.41
CA VAL A 269 3.98 -3.48 13.40
C VAL A 269 2.54 -3.90 13.07
N ILE A 270 2.37 -5.14 12.62
CA ILE A 270 1.05 -5.76 12.46
C ILE A 270 0.87 -6.79 13.56
N LEU A 271 -0.17 -6.66 14.36
CA LEU A 271 -0.62 -7.72 15.27
C LEU A 271 -1.58 -8.63 14.49
N ALA A 272 -1.24 -9.90 14.33
CA ALA A 272 -2.04 -10.84 13.56
C ALA A 272 -2.50 -12.01 14.42
N ASP A 273 -3.81 -12.23 14.46
CA ASP A 273 -4.40 -13.41 15.08
C ASP A 273 -4.59 -14.50 14.03
N HIS A 274 -3.78 -15.56 14.16
CA HIS A 274 -3.83 -16.74 13.30
C HIS A 274 -4.61 -17.90 13.95
N SER A 275 -5.23 -17.69 15.11
CA SER A 275 -6.07 -18.72 15.71
C SER A 275 -7.27 -19.01 14.82
N ALA A 276 -7.52 -20.30 14.57
CA ALA A 276 -8.78 -20.72 13.99
C ALA A 276 -9.89 -20.41 15.01
N LEU A 277 -10.94 -19.70 14.59
CA LEU A 277 -12.16 -19.54 15.39
C LEU A 277 -12.83 -20.89 15.66
#